data_AF-A0A2H0ATB4-F1
#
_entry.id   AF-A0A2H0ATB4-F1
#
_cell.length_a   1.000
_cell.length_b   1.000
_cell.length_c   1.000
_cell.angle_alpha   90.00
_cell.angle_beta   90.00
_cell.angle_gamma   90.00
#
_symmetry.space_group_name_H-M   'P 1'
#
loop_
_entity.id
_entity.type
_entity.pdbx_description
1 polymer ?
#
loop_
_entity_poly.entity_id
_entity_poly.type
_entity_poly.pdbx_seq_one_letter_code
_entity_poly.pdbx_strand_id
1 'polypeptide(L)'
;MSRNKHPVLIFVCLLLFTTACVTTQTQGTRPPEEKAFSQDTIFRSSDYIVYVLKGDETPGSIAEKFLGDSGKAWIIEDSNEGIPFEKGQPIAIPLQAENRAGLSPDGYQVVPVLCYHDFAKACKSSLCVPEQLFEDQMKYLKENNYRVITLGELLGFLEYKEPIPKRSVVITIDDGYRSTYDLVYPIMKRYGFRATLFIYTAFVGASRNAVKWEQLREMKDYGFEIGSHTIGHIDLTKRLPAEDDEAYLQRITREIKGSKEILDGKLEQKTDTLAFPYGKFNKDVLDLVSKAGYRVGVSVKRGGNPLFADPLQLRRTQILKADMESFTGSIKTFQEALLGEKL
;
A
#
# COMPACT_ATOMS: atom_id res chain seq x y z
N MET A 1 -40.73 -64.63 26.24
CA MET A 1 -42.01 -64.31 25.55
C MET A 1 -41.64 -63.72 24.20
N SER A 2 -41.71 -64.50 23.11
CA SER A 2 -42.69 -64.34 22.00
C SER A 2 -42.55 -62.99 21.27
N ARG A 3 -42.28 -62.85 19.96
CA ARG A 3 -42.69 -63.63 18.77
C ARG A 3 -41.98 -63.12 17.49
N ASN A 4 -41.72 -64.05 16.57
CA ASN A 4 -41.86 -64.04 15.09
C ASN A 4 -41.50 -62.87 14.14
N LYS A 5 -40.61 -63.24 13.20
CA LYS A 5 -40.46 -63.01 11.73
C LYS A 5 -41.62 -62.34 10.94
N HIS A 6 -41.31 -61.44 9.98
CA HIS A 6 -41.23 -61.69 8.52
C HIS A 6 -40.96 -60.39 7.69
N PRO A 7 -40.50 -60.47 6.41
CA PRO A 7 -39.78 -59.42 5.65
C PRO A 7 -40.60 -58.78 4.50
N VAL A 8 -40.15 -57.64 3.94
CA VAL A 8 -40.64 -57.04 2.67
C VAL A 8 -39.46 -56.33 1.98
N LEU A 9 -38.78 -56.94 1.00
CA LEU A 9 -39.03 -57.01 -0.46
C LEU A 9 -39.00 -55.66 -1.20
N ILE A 10 -37.89 -55.45 -1.92
CA ILE A 10 -37.58 -54.35 -2.83
C ILE A 10 -38.25 -54.61 -4.19
N PHE A 11 -38.94 -53.61 -4.74
CA PHE A 11 -39.39 -53.61 -6.15
C PHE A 11 -38.87 -52.35 -6.84
N VAL A 12 -37.98 -52.54 -7.81
CA VAL A 12 -37.53 -51.52 -8.76
C VAL A 12 -38.49 -51.57 -9.96
N CYS A 13 -39.20 -50.49 -10.23
CA CYS A 13 -40.05 -50.36 -11.41
C CYS A 13 -39.42 -49.36 -12.38
N LEU A 14 -38.90 -49.90 -13.50
CA LEU A 14 -38.51 -49.15 -14.68
C LEU A 14 -39.79 -48.65 -15.37
N LEU A 15 -39.89 -47.35 -15.64
CA LEU A 15 -40.93 -46.79 -16.54
C LEU A 15 -40.27 -45.87 -17.56
N LEU A 16 -40.21 -46.39 -18.79
CA LEU A 16 -39.98 -45.65 -20.02
C LEU A 16 -41.19 -44.75 -20.29
N PHE A 17 -40.95 -43.47 -20.59
CA PHE A 17 -41.95 -42.63 -21.25
C PHE A 17 -41.34 -41.96 -22.48
N THR A 18 -41.88 -42.34 -23.62
CA THR A 18 -41.70 -41.73 -24.92
C THR A 18 -42.44 -40.40 -25.03
N THR A 19 -41.84 -39.49 -25.78
CA THR A 19 -42.28 -38.13 -26.11
C THR A 19 -43.67 -38.05 -26.73
N ALA A 20 -44.46 -37.05 -26.29
CA ALA A 20 -45.53 -36.44 -27.07
C ALA A 20 -45.34 -34.92 -27.09
N CYS A 21 -45.27 -34.36 -28.29
CA CYS A 21 -45.12 -32.94 -28.57
C CYS A 21 -46.45 -32.22 -28.28
N VAL A 22 -46.44 -31.22 -27.40
CA VAL A 22 -47.54 -30.25 -27.27
C VAL A 22 -46.96 -28.87 -27.50
N THR A 23 -47.34 -28.26 -28.63
CA THR A 23 -47.04 -26.88 -28.98
C THR A 23 -47.98 -25.95 -28.21
N THR A 24 -47.57 -25.54 -27.01
CA THR A 24 -48.15 -24.37 -26.35
C THR A 24 -47.41 -23.12 -26.80
N GLN A 25 -48.10 -22.26 -27.56
CA GLN A 25 -47.73 -20.86 -27.76
C GLN A 25 -47.76 -20.16 -26.40
N THR A 26 -46.62 -20.04 -25.74
CA THR A 26 -46.43 -19.06 -24.67
C THR A 26 -46.11 -17.73 -25.32
N GLN A 27 -47.04 -16.78 -25.18
CA GLN A 27 -46.83 -15.36 -25.46
C GLN A 27 -45.47 -14.95 -24.91
N GLY A 28 -44.61 -14.43 -25.79
CA GLY A 28 -43.32 -13.87 -25.40
C GLY A 28 -43.55 -12.80 -24.35
N THR A 29 -43.10 -13.04 -23.13
CA THR A 29 -42.82 -11.97 -22.19
C THR A 29 -41.80 -11.08 -22.89
N ARG A 30 -42.18 -9.82 -23.17
CA ARG A 30 -41.19 -8.80 -23.56
C ARG A 30 -40.03 -8.87 -22.57
N PRO A 31 -38.77 -8.78 -23.03
CA PRO A 31 -37.66 -8.54 -22.13
C PRO A 31 -38.03 -7.34 -21.24
N PRO A 32 -37.56 -7.27 -19.98
CA PRO A 32 -37.72 -6.06 -19.18
C PRO A 32 -37.25 -4.90 -20.05
N GLU A 33 -38.04 -3.83 -20.14
CA GLU A 33 -37.65 -2.62 -20.86
C GLU A 33 -36.21 -2.28 -20.45
N GLU A 34 -35.29 -2.34 -21.42
CA GLU A 34 -33.95 -1.76 -21.28
C GLU A 34 -34.18 -0.33 -20.80
N LYS A 35 -33.83 -0.05 -19.54
CA LYS A 35 -33.81 1.31 -19.02
C LYS A 35 -33.01 2.12 -20.05
N ALA A 36 -33.68 3.03 -20.75
CA ALA A 36 -33.03 3.98 -21.63
C ALA A 36 -31.86 4.59 -20.84
N PHE A 37 -30.64 4.24 -21.23
CA PHE A 37 -29.46 4.76 -20.58
C PHE A 37 -29.52 6.29 -20.70
N SER A 38 -29.09 7.03 -19.67
CA SER A 38 -28.92 8.48 -19.83
C SER A 38 -28.08 8.71 -21.08
N GLN A 39 -28.32 9.77 -21.86
CA GLN A 39 -27.58 10.05 -23.11
C GLN A 39 -26.05 9.90 -22.99
N ASP A 40 -25.52 10.09 -21.78
CA ASP A 40 -24.09 10.05 -21.47
C ASP A 40 -23.55 8.66 -21.08
N THR A 41 -24.38 7.61 -21.04
CA THR A 41 -23.97 6.23 -20.70
C THR A 41 -24.19 5.34 -21.91
N ILE A 42 -23.10 4.84 -22.50
CA ILE A 42 -23.14 3.93 -23.65
C ILE A 42 -23.43 2.50 -23.19
N PHE A 43 -22.90 2.12 -22.04
CA PHE A 43 -23.02 0.76 -21.51
C PHE A 43 -23.03 0.76 -19.98
N ARG A 44 -23.75 -0.19 -19.38
CA ARG A 44 -23.69 -0.46 -17.94
C ARG A 44 -23.95 -1.93 -17.63
N SER A 45 -23.12 -2.51 -16.77
CA SER A 45 -23.30 -3.82 -16.14
C SER A 45 -23.17 -3.71 -14.61
N SER A 46 -23.11 -4.85 -13.92
CA SER A 46 -22.73 -4.93 -12.50
C SER A 46 -21.27 -4.56 -12.25
N ASP A 47 -20.44 -4.59 -13.29
CA ASP A 47 -19.00 -4.53 -13.17
C ASP A 47 -18.44 -3.26 -13.82
N TYR A 48 -19.10 -2.71 -14.84
CA TYR A 48 -18.61 -1.56 -15.60
C TYR A 48 -19.69 -0.57 -16.00
N ILE A 49 -19.28 0.69 -16.17
CA ILE A 49 -20.00 1.70 -16.95
C ILE A 49 -19.07 2.19 -18.07
N VAL A 50 -19.60 2.38 -19.28
CA VAL A 50 -18.95 3.18 -20.32
C VAL A 50 -19.67 4.53 -20.37
N TYR A 51 -18.96 5.58 -19.99
CA TYR A 51 -19.50 6.92 -19.80
C TYR A 51 -18.86 7.90 -20.79
N VAL A 52 -19.66 8.79 -21.37
CA VAL A 52 -19.19 9.84 -22.28
C VAL A 52 -18.99 11.13 -21.50
N LEU A 53 -17.76 11.64 -21.50
CA LEU A 53 -17.40 12.85 -20.78
C LEU A 53 -18.12 14.09 -21.30
N LYS A 54 -18.49 15.00 -20.40
CA LYS A 54 -19.20 16.26 -20.69
C LYS A 54 -18.29 17.45 -20.88
N GLY A 55 -17.05 17.37 -20.40
CA GLY A 55 -15.97 18.33 -20.62
C GLY A 55 -15.57 19.16 -19.40
N ASP A 56 -16.40 19.25 -18.36
CA ASP A 56 -16.09 19.90 -17.08
C ASP A 56 -15.68 18.91 -15.98
N GLU A 57 -15.73 17.63 -16.29
CA GLU A 57 -15.46 16.54 -15.36
C GLU A 57 -13.96 16.30 -15.21
N THR A 58 -13.58 15.86 -14.02
CA THR A 58 -12.26 15.32 -13.69
C THR A 58 -12.38 13.85 -13.28
N PRO A 59 -11.28 13.06 -13.31
CA PRO A 59 -11.28 11.70 -12.77
C PRO A 59 -11.83 11.62 -11.34
N GLY A 60 -11.51 12.61 -10.49
CA GLY A 60 -12.05 12.71 -9.13
C GLY A 60 -13.56 12.93 -9.08
N SER A 61 -14.11 13.80 -9.92
CA SER A 61 -15.57 14.00 -9.98
C SER A 61 -16.31 12.76 -10.50
N ILE A 62 -15.71 12.01 -11.44
CA ILE A 62 -16.27 10.74 -11.94
C ILE A 62 -16.22 9.68 -10.84
N ALA A 63 -15.09 9.56 -10.13
CA ALA A 63 -14.95 8.64 -9.01
C ALA A 63 -15.93 8.96 -7.88
N GLU A 64 -16.12 10.23 -7.53
CA GLU A 64 -17.15 10.64 -6.56
C GLU A 64 -18.56 10.20 -7.01
N LYS A 65 -18.90 10.49 -8.27
CA LYS A 65 -20.22 10.21 -8.84
C LYS A 65 -20.55 8.72 -8.91
N PHE A 66 -19.59 7.88 -9.30
CA PHE A 66 -19.85 6.47 -9.61
C PHE A 66 -19.28 5.48 -8.59
N LEU A 67 -18.24 5.87 -7.86
CA LEU A 67 -17.57 5.03 -6.86
C LEU A 67 -17.77 5.55 -5.42
N GLY A 68 -18.42 6.71 -5.26
CA GLY A 68 -18.74 7.32 -3.96
C GLY A 68 -17.52 7.90 -3.21
N ASP A 69 -16.38 8.05 -3.90
CA ASP A 69 -15.14 8.51 -3.29
C ASP A 69 -14.21 9.13 -4.36
N SER A 70 -14.08 10.45 -4.36
CA SER A 70 -13.14 11.19 -5.22
C SER A 70 -11.68 10.75 -5.06
N GLY A 71 -11.29 10.17 -3.93
CA GLY A 71 -9.97 9.57 -3.69
C GLY A 71 -9.67 8.39 -4.60
N LYS A 72 -10.71 7.75 -5.17
CA LYS A 72 -10.61 6.67 -6.16
C LYS A 72 -10.45 7.16 -7.60
N ALA A 73 -10.12 8.44 -7.81
CA ALA A 73 -9.76 8.99 -9.12
C ALA A 73 -8.76 8.12 -9.89
N TRP A 74 -7.80 7.51 -9.18
CA TRP A 74 -6.78 6.65 -9.77
C TRP A 74 -7.36 5.40 -10.44
N ILE A 75 -8.52 4.90 -10.00
CA ILE A 75 -9.21 3.77 -10.65
C ILE A 75 -9.65 4.20 -12.05
N ILE A 76 -10.19 5.42 -12.17
CA ILE A 76 -10.59 5.99 -13.46
C ILE A 76 -9.37 6.21 -14.35
N GLU A 77 -8.27 6.73 -13.79
CA GLU A 77 -7.03 6.96 -14.53
C GLU A 77 -6.39 5.65 -15.01
N ASP A 78 -6.24 4.65 -14.13
CA ASP A 78 -5.59 3.38 -14.43
C ASP A 78 -6.38 2.52 -15.44
N SER A 79 -7.72 2.61 -15.44
CA SER A 79 -8.59 1.92 -16.40
C SER A 79 -8.70 2.62 -17.76
N ASN A 80 -8.23 3.86 -17.87
CA ASN A 80 -8.28 4.67 -19.09
C ASN A 80 -6.90 5.21 -19.48
N GLU A 81 -5.83 4.50 -19.13
CA GLU A 81 -4.46 4.90 -19.44
C GLU A 81 -4.28 5.13 -20.95
N GLY A 82 -3.76 6.30 -21.33
CA GLY A 82 -3.57 6.70 -22.73
C GLY A 82 -4.82 7.29 -23.42
N ILE A 83 -5.95 7.37 -22.74
CA ILE A 83 -7.18 7.99 -23.26
C ILE A 83 -7.26 9.45 -22.77
N PRO A 84 -7.38 10.45 -23.67
CA PRO A 84 -7.57 11.85 -23.29
C PRO A 84 -8.86 12.07 -22.49
N PHE A 85 -8.82 12.88 -21.44
CA PHE A 85 -9.99 13.13 -20.59
C PHE A 85 -10.77 14.38 -21.07
N GLU A 86 -11.40 14.27 -22.24
CA GLU A 86 -12.02 15.41 -22.95
C GLU A 86 -13.50 15.16 -23.28
N LYS A 87 -14.25 16.25 -23.53
CA LYS A 87 -15.67 16.18 -23.88
C LYS A 87 -15.94 15.23 -25.06
N GLY A 88 -16.93 14.37 -24.92
CA GLY A 88 -17.34 13.40 -25.95
C GLY A 88 -16.52 12.12 -25.94
N GLN A 89 -15.45 12.04 -25.16
CA GLN A 89 -14.64 10.83 -25.06
C GLN A 89 -15.34 9.78 -24.19
N PRO A 90 -15.53 8.54 -24.68
CA PRO A 90 -15.95 7.42 -23.85
C PRO A 90 -14.81 6.96 -22.94
N ILE A 91 -15.15 6.75 -21.67
CA ILE A 91 -14.26 6.18 -20.64
C ILE A 91 -14.90 4.96 -19.98
N ALA A 92 -14.07 4.02 -19.55
CA ALA A 92 -14.46 2.87 -18.75
C ALA A 92 -14.42 3.21 -17.26
N ILE A 93 -15.46 2.84 -16.52
CA ILE A 93 -15.57 3.04 -15.08
C ILE A 93 -15.82 1.67 -14.45
N PRO A 94 -14.82 1.02 -13.85
CA PRO A 94 -15.04 -0.23 -13.14
C PRO A 94 -15.77 0.05 -11.83
N LEU A 95 -16.87 -0.67 -11.59
CA LEU A 95 -17.68 -0.60 -10.37
C LEU A 95 -17.16 -1.54 -9.28
N GLN A 96 -16.23 -2.42 -9.63
CA GLN A 96 -15.56 -3.34 -8.72
C GLN A 96 -14.04 -3.17 -8.84
N ALA A 97 -13.33 -3.39 -7.74
CA ALA A 97 -11.87 -3.35 -7.72
C ALA A 97 -11.28 -4.47 -8.59
N GLU A 98 -10.83 -4.11 -9.79
CA GLU A 98 -10.02 -4.98 -10.62
C GLU A 98 -8.67 -5.24 -9.97
N ASN A 99 -8.13 -6.44 -10.17
CA ASN A 99 -6.74 -6.78 -9.88
C ASN A 99 -6.20 -6.33 -8.51
N ARG A 100 -6.93 -6.63 -7.43
CA ARG A 100 -6.47 -6.38 -6.05
C ARG A 100 -5.11 -6.98 -5.73
N ALA A 101 -4.72 -8.03 -6.47
CA ALA A 101 -3.46 -8.73 -6.30
C ALA A 101 -2.28 -8.08 -7.04
N GLY A 102 -2.54 -7.12 -7.94
CA GLY A 102 -1.52 -6.55 -8.81
C GLY A 102 -0.90 -7.58 -9.77
N LEU A 103 -1.62 -8.61 -10.18
CA LEU A 103 -1.14 -9.68 -11.08
C LEU A 103 -1.61 -9.44 -12.53
N SER A 104 -0.76 -9.71 -13.50
CA SER A 104 -1.15 -9.75 -14.91
C SER A 104 -0.44 -10.92 -15.62
N PRO A 105 -0.85 -11.28 -16.86
CA PRO A 105 -0.14 -12.31 -17.62
C PRO A 105 1.35 -12.00 -17.82
N ASP A 106 1.70 -10.72 -17.89
CA ASP A 106 3.06 -10.26 -18.20
C ASP A 106 3.91 -9.99 -16.95
N GLY A 107 3.38 -10.20 -15.74
CA GLY A 107 4.12 -9.98 -14.51
C GLY A 107 3.26 -9.58 -13.32
N TYR A 108 3.87 -8.84 -12.38
CA TYR A 108 3.18 -8.39 -11.19
C TYR A 108 3.66 -7.02 -10.72
N GLN A 109 2.73 -6.28 -10.11
CA GLN A 109 2.97 -5.02 -9.46
C GLN A 109 3.90 -5.20 -8.26
N VAL A 110 4.85 -4.28 -8.12
CA VAL A 110 5.72 -4.16 -6.95
C VAL A 110 5.67 -2.74 -6.43
N VAL A 111 5.73 -2.57 -5.12
CA VAL A 111 5.73 -1.24 -4.50
C VAL A 111 7.14 -0.91 -4.02
N PRO A 112 7.85 0.03 -4.66
CA PRO A 112 9.10 0.56 -4.15
C PRO A 112 8.85 1.38 -2.88
N VAL A 113 9.65 1.12 -1.85
CA VAL A 113 9.67 1.90 -0.61
C VAL A 113 11.02 2.63 -0.56
N LEU A 114 10.97 3.96 -0.63
CA LEU A 114 12.15 4.83 -0.62
C LEU A 114 12.54 5.16 0.81
N CYS A 115 13.83 5.16 1.12
CA CYS A 115 14.36 5.48 2.44
C CYS A 115 15.32 6.68 2.33
N TYR A 116 14.93 7.77 2.99
CA TYR A 116 15.71 9.00 3.17
C TYR A 116 16.08 9.18 4.65
N HIS A 117 17.02 10.08 4.95
CA HIS A 117 17.43 10.36 6.33
C HIS A 117 17.51 11.88 6.58
N ASP A 118 18.57 12.54 6.09
CA ASP A 118 18.82 13.96 6.34
C ASP A 118 18.73 14.79 5.05
N PHE A 119 18.55 16.10 5.21
CA PHE A 119 18.37 17.05 4.12
C PHE A 119 19.08 18.35 4.43
N ALA A 120 19.69 18.94 3.40
CA ALA A 120 20.33 20.24 3.52
C ALA A 120 20.41 20.91 2.15
N LYS A 121 20.75 22.20 2.11
CA LYS A 121 21.10 22.87 0.84
C LYS A 121 22.40 22.33 0.25
N ALA A 122 23.36 21.97 1.11
CA ALA A 122 24.64 21.36 0.74
C ALA A 122 24.94 20.19 1.67
N CYS A 123 24.95 18.99 1.11
CA CYS A 123 25.15 17.75 1.84
C CYS A 123 26.63 17.40 2.01
N LYS A 124 26.98 16.86 3.17
CA LYS A 124 28.34 16.40 3.51
C LYS A 124 28.46 14.88 3.69
N SER A 125 27.32 14.18 3.70
CA SER A 125 27.19 12.74 3.91
C SER A 125 26.36 12.15 2.79
N SER A 126 26.59 10.87 2.47
CA SER A 126 25.77 10.11 1.51
C SER A 126 24.33 9.86 2.01
N LEU A 127 24.07 10.02 3.31
CA LEU A 127 22.71 9.91 3.88
C LEU A 127 21.91 11.22 3.76
N CYS A 128 22.56 12.29 3.29
CA CYS A 128 21.93 13.59 3.10
C CYS A 128 21.54 13.77 1.63
N VAL A 129 20.28 14.16 1.39
CA VAL A 129 19.78 14.51 0.06
C VAL A 129 19.62 16.04 -0.05
N PRO A 130 20.17 16.70 -1.09
CA PRO A 130 19.98 18.12 -1.28
C PRO A 130 18.50 18.51 -1.39
N GLU A 131 18.09 19.60 -0.74
CA GLU A 131 16.70 20.09 -0.73
C GLU A 131 16.10 20.20 -2.15
N GLN A 132 16.85 20.83 -3.06
CA GLN A 132 16.41 21.01 -4.44
C GLN A 132 16.23 19.66 -5.17
N LEU A 133 17.14 18.72 -4.95
CA LEU A 133 17.04 17.40 -5.56
C LEU A 133 15.81 16.64 -5.04
N PHE A 134 15.51 16.75 -3.75
CA PHE A 134 14.30 16.14 -3.19
C PHE A 134 13.04 16.75 -3.82
N GLU A 135 13.00 18.08 -4.02
CA GLU A 135 11.90 18.72 -4.74
C GLU A 135 11.78 18.24 -6.18
N ASP A 136 12.90 18.11 -6.91
CA ASP A 136 12.91 17.59 -8.28
C ASP A 136 12.39 16.14 -8.34
N GLN A 137 12.70 15.32 -7.34
CA GLN A 137 12.17 13.96 -7.19
C GLN A 137 10.65 13.97 -6.99
N MET A 138 10.12 14.83 -6.11
CA MET A 138 8.68 14.92 -5.87
C MET A 138 7.93 15.45 -7.10
N LYS A 139 8.51 16.44 -7.77
CA LYS A 139 8.01 16.94 -9.05
C LYS A 139 7.93 15.84 -10.08
N TYR A 140 8.99 15.05 -10.23
CA TYR A 140 9.03 13.94 -11.16
C TYR A 140 7.92 12.92 -10.87
N LEU A 141 7.72 12.54 -9.61
CA LEU A 141 6.63 11.62 -9.22
C LEU A 141 5.27 12.18 -9.66
N LYS A 142 5.02 13.46 -9.39
CA LYS A 142 3.75 14.13 -9.74
C LYS A 142 3.54 14.18 -11.26
N GLU A 143 4.54 14.60 -12.02
CA GLU A 143 4.47 14.75 -13.48
C GLU A 143 4.38 13.41 -14.23
N ASN A 144 4.84 12.31 -13.62
CA ASN A 144 4.82 10.97 -14.21
C ASN A 144 3.71 10.06 -13.63
N ASN A 145 2.69 10.67 -13.02
CA ASN A 145 1.50 10.01 -12.47
C ASN A 145 1.81 8.92 -11.41
N TYR A 146 2.89 9.09 -10.65
CA TYR A 146 3.09 8.28 -9.46
C TYR A 146 2.17 8.73 -8.33
N ARG A 147 1.70 7.77 -7.55
CA ARG A 147 0.90 8.00 -6.35
C ARG A 147 1.74 7.64 -5.13
N VAL A 148 1.94 8.62 -4.25
CA VAL A 148 2.59 8.37 -2.97
C VAL A 148 1.56 7.82 -1.99
N ILE A 149 1.74 6.56 -1.61
CA ILE A 149 0.91 5.87 -0.62
C ILE A 149 1.68 5.70 0.70
N THR A 150 0.92 5.53 1.77
CA THR A 150 1.38 5.26 3.14
C THR A 150 1.74 3.80 3.34
N LEU A 151 2.47 3.46 4.42
CA LEU A 151 2.71 2.05 4.76
C LEU A 151 1.44 1.36 5.23
N GLY A 152 0.48 2.09 5.81
CA GLY A 152 -0.85 1.56 6.12
C GLY A 152 -1.63 1.13 4.86
N GLU A 153 -1.61 1.95 3.81
CA GLU A 153 -2.20 1.60 2.50
C GLU A 153 -1.47 0.41 1.86
N LEU A 154 -0.13 0.37 1.92
CA LEU A 154 0.63 -0.79 1.46
C LEU A 154 0.28 -2.06 2.25
N LEU A 155 0.13 -1.97 3.58
CA LEU A 155 -0.30 -3.11 4.40
C LEU A 155 -1.70 -3.60 3.99
N GLY A 156 -2.63 -2.69 3.69
CA GLY A 156 -3.94 -3.04 3.16
C GLY A 156 -3.87 -3.82 1.86
N PHE A 157 -2.96 -3.44 0.96
CA PHE A 157 -2.67 -4.19 -0.26
C PHE A 157 -2.11 -5.58 0.04
N LEU A 158 -1.04 -5.69 0.86
CA LEU A 158 -0.42 -6.97 1.22
C LEU A 158 -1.41 -7.94 1.91
N GLU A 159 -2.39 -7.41 2.64
CA GLU A 159 -3.45 -8.19 3.28
C GLU A 159 -4.67 -8.46 2.37
N TYR A 160 -4.57 -8.13 1.08
CA TYR A 160 -5.62 -8.30 0.07
C TYR A 160 -6.94 -7.57 0.40
N LYS A 161 -6.87 -6.50 1.19
CA LYS A 161 -8.05 -5.73 1.61
C LYS A 161 -8.47 -4.74 0.54
N GLU A 162 -7.52 -3.93 0.07
CA GLU A 162 -7.75 -2.85 -0.88
C GLU A 162 -6.72 -2.89 -2.02
N PRO A 163 -7.13 -2.64 -3.27
CA PRO A 163 -6.19 -2.42 -4.36
C PRO A 163 -5.45 -1.08 -4.17
N ILE A 164 -4.34 -0.92 -4.88
CA ILE A 164 -3.55 0.31 -4.92
C ILE A 164 -3.30 0.75 -6.36
N PRO A 165 -3.06 2.05 -6.62
CA PRO A 165 -2.71 2.55 -7.95
C PRO A 165 -1.53 1.82 -8.57
N LYS A 166 -1.52 1.58 -9.88
CA LYS A 166 -0.44 0.87 -10.59
C LYS A 166 0.95 1.47 -10.33
N ARG A 167 1.04 2.81 -10.28
CA ARG A 167 2.28 3.57 -10.05
C ARG A 167 2.44 4.02 -8.59
N SER A 168 2.23 3.09 -7.65
CA SER A 168 2.36 3.37 -6.21
C SER A 168 3.81 3.37 -5.74
N VAL A 169 4.21 4.38 -4.97
CA VAL A 169 5.51 4.50 -4.30
C VAL A 169 5.27 4.85 -2.83
N VAL A 170 6.05 4.29 -1.92
CA VAL A 170 6.07 4.72 -0.50
C VAL A 170 7.32 5.55 -0.24
N ILE A 171 7.15 6.67 0.46
CA ILE A 171 8.28 7.50 0.93
C ILE A 171 8.42 7.32 2.45
N THR A 172 9.62 6.92 2.88
CA THR A 172 9.98 6.79 4.28
C THR A 172 11.20 7.66 4.60
N ILE A 173 11.20 8.25 5.79
CA ILE A 173 12.28 9.12 6.26
C ILE A 173 12.66 8.69 7.68
N ASP A 174 13.91 8.31 7.87
CA ASP A 174 14.41 7.75 9.12
C ASP A 174 14.98 8.83 10.04
N ASP A 175 15.36 8.41 11.24
CA ASP A 175 16.10 9.14 12.28
C ASP A 175 15.36 10.28 13.01
N GLY A 176 14.48 11.02 12.35
CA GLY A 176 13.81 12.17 12.98
C GLY A 176 14.68 13.43 13.03
N TYR A 177 15.48 13.65 12.00
CA TYR A 177 16.15 14.93 11.79
C TYR A 177 15.15 16.07 11.62
N ARG A 178 15.47 17.23 12.20
CA ARG A 178 14.66 18.45 12.09
C ARG A 178 14.55 18.95 10.66
N SER A 179 15.55 18.66 9.81
CA SER A 179 15.54 18.99 8.39
C SER A 179 14.32 18.40 7.64
N THR A 180 13.79 17.27 8.11
CA THR A 180 12.52 16.72 7.61
C THR A 180 11.36 17.69 7.78
N TYR A 181 11.25 18.33 8.95
CA TYR A 181 10.20 19.31 9.20
C TYR A 181 10.49 20.65 8.50
N ASP A 182 11.73 21.14 8.59
CA ASP A 182 12.07 22.48 8.11
C ASP A 182 12.11 22.56 6.56
N LEU A 183 12.52 21.49 5.87
CA LEU A 183 12.74 21.49 4.40
C LEU A 183 11.77 20.58 3.64
N VAL A 184 11.59 19.34 4.11
CA VAL A 184 10.83 18.31 3.35
C VAL A 184 9.34 18.47 3.50
N TYR A 185 8.83 18.70 4.71
CA TYR A 185 7.40 18.82 4.96
C TYR A 185 6.73 19.90 4.10
N PRO A 186 7.28 21.13 3.95
CA PRO A 186 6.74 22.12 3.01
C PRO A 186 6.72 21.67 1.55
N ILE A 187 7.75 20.93 1.09
CA ILE A 187 7.82 20.40 -0.29
C ILE A 187 6.69 19.39 -0.49
N MET A 188 6.59 18.39 0.40
CA MET A 188 5.57 17.34 0.33
C MET A 188 4.15 17.92 0.28
N LYS A 189 3.87 18.96 1.06
CA LYS A 189 2.59 19.67 1.03
C LYS A 189 2.26 20.28 -0.34
N ARG A 190 3.24 20.87 -1.03
CA ARG A 190 3.02 21.47 -2.36
C ARG A 190 2.58 20.43 -3.39
N TYR A 191 3.08 19.20 -3.29
CA TYR A 191 2.74 18.11 -4.20
C TYR A 191 1.53 17.28 -3.75
N GLY A 192 1.02 17.52 -2.53
CA GLY A 192 -0.06 16.75 -1.93
C GLY A 192 0.37 15.34 -1.52
N PHE A 193 1.64 15.16 -1.16
CA PHE A 193 2.21 13.88 -0.79
C PHE A 193 2.35 13.73 0.72
N ARG A 194 2.38 12.46 1.16
CA ARG A 194 2.54 12.02 2.54
C ARG A 194 3.79 11.15 2.65
N ALA A 195 4.31 10.94 3.85
CA ALA A 195 5.40 10.02 4.11
C ALA A 195 5.21 9.30 5.44
N THR A 196 5.94 8.20 5.64
CA THR A 196 6.11 7.58 6.95
C THR A 196 7.44 8.00 7.56
N LEU A 197 7.41 8.60 8.74
CA LEU A 197 8.58 9.02 9.49
C LEU A 197 8.93 7.96 10.53
N PHE A 198 10.15 7.40 10.49
CA PHE A 198 10.62 6.45 11.49
C PHE A 198 11.47 7.17 12.52
N ILE A 199 10.94 7.26 13.75
CA ILE A 199 11.53 8.07 14.81
C ILE A 199 12.15 7.18 15.89
N TYR A 200 13.43 7.40 16.19
CA TYR A 200 14.01 6.83 17.41
C TYR A 200 13.82 7.81 18.57
N THR A 201 13.09 7.37 19.59
CA THR A 201 12.42 8.29 20.51
C THR A 201 13.38 9.07 21.41
N ALA A 202 14.58 8.54 21.68
CA ALA A 202 15.59 9.22 22.49
C ALA A 202 16.18 10.47 21.81
N PHE A 203 16.03 10.62 20.48
CA PHE A 203 16.54 11.79 19.77
C PHE A 203 15.58 12.97 19.77
N VAL A 204 14.28 12.75 19.90
CA VAL A 204 13.27 13.81 19.80
C VAL A 204 13.52 14.89 20.86
N GLY A 205 13.81 16.11 20.40
CA GLY A 205 14.15 17.24 21.24
C GLY A 205 15.53 17.16 21.94
N ALA A 206 16.35 16.15 21.66
CA ALA A 206 17.66 15.96 22.30
C ALA A 206 18.72 16.98 21.82
N SER A 207 18.49 17.61 20.67
CA SER A 207 19.39 18.64 20.13
C SER A 207 18.65 19.61 19.20
N ARG A 208 19.31 20.69 18.79
CA ARG A 208 18.77 21.61 17.78
C ARG A 208 18.48 20.97 16.42
N ASN A 209 19.13 19.83 16.13
CA ASN A 209 19.00 19.08 14.88
C ASN A 209 17.92 18.00 14.96
N ALA A 210 17.33 17.78 16.13
CA ALA A 210 16.26 16.81 16.30
C ALA A 210 14.89 17.46 16.09
N VAL A 211 13.97 16.69 15.51
CA VAL A 211 12.55 17.07 15.49
C VAL A 211 12.00 17.14 16.92
N LYS A 212 10.95 17.93 17.13
CA LYS A 212 10.21 18.04 18.39
C LYS A 212 8.87 17.31 18.30
N TRP A 213 8.29 16.97 19.46
CA TRP A 213 6.99 16.30 19.52
C TRP A 213 5.87 17.10 18.85
N GLU A 214 5.88 18.43 19.00
CA GLU A 214 4.88 19.31 18.38
C GLU A 214 4.98 19.30 16.85
N GLN A 215 6.20 19.23 16.31
CA GLN A 215 6.45 19.12 14.88
C GLN A 215 5.97 17.77 14.33
N LEU A 216 6.17 16.69 15.08
CA LEU A 216 5.63 15.37 14.73
C LEU A 216 4.09 15.35 14.73
N ARG A 217 3.44 16.00 15.70
CA ARG A 217 1.98 16.15 15.70
C ARG A 217 1.49 16.90 14.47
N GLU A 218 2.12 18.03 14.14
CA GLU A 218 1.71 18.82 12.98
C GLU A 218 1.83 18.04 11.67
N MET A 219 2.91 17.29 11.47
CA MET A 219 3.05 16.43 10.29
C MET A 219 2.02 15.30 10.29
N LYS A 220 1.73 14.71 11.46
CA LYS A 220 0.68 13.69 11.62
C LYS A 220 -0.70 14.26 11.26
N ASP A 221 -1.03 15.46 11.70
CA ASP A 221 -2.33 16.11 11.43
C ASP A 221 -2.52 16.40 9.94
N TYR A 222 -1.44 16.62 9.19
CA TYR A 222 -1.48 16.71 7.73
C TYR A 222 -1.65 15.35 7.03
N GLY A 223 -1.33 14.24 7.72
CA GLY A 223 -1.49 12.88 7.22
C GLY A 223 -0.20 12.09 7.06
N PHE A 224 0.93 12.55 7.62
CA PHE A 224 2.14 11.71 7.70
C PHE A 224 1.92 10.61 8.73
N GLU A 225 2.46 9.42 8.47
CA GLU A 225 2.49 8.35 9.46
C GLU A 225 3.76 8.49 10.31
N ILE A 226 3.64 8.26 11.62
CA ILE A 226 4.80 8.22 12.51
C ILE A 226 5.01 6.78 12.97
N GLY A 227 6.09 6.16 12.49
CA GLY A 227 6.53 4.81 12.83
C GLY A 227 7.68 4.80 13.83
N SER A 228 8.01 3.62 14.34
CA SER A 228 9.09 3.46 15.31
C SER A 228 10.44 3.16 14.66
N HIS A 229 11.50 3.77 15.22
CA HIS A 229 12.88 3.41 14.92
C HIS A 229 13.65 3.00 16.17
N THR A 230 12.97 2.31 17.11
CA THR A 230 13.45 1.94 18.46
C THR A 230 13.61 3.14 19.41
N ILE A 231 14.16 2.94 20.61
CA ILE A 231 14.40 4.05 21.54
C ILE A 231 15.71 4.73 21.16
N GLY A 232 16.79 3.95 21.09
CA GLY A 232 18.17 4.45 21.01
C GLY A 232 18.86 4.27 19.67
N HIS A 233 18.17 3.75 18.64
CA HIS A 233 18.76 3.44 17.33
C HIS A 233 19.96 2.46 17.44
N ILE A 234 19.81 1.40 18.23
CA ILE A 234 20.86 0.40 18.42
C ILE A 234 20.73 -0.76 17.43
N ASP A 235 21.84 -1.43 17.11
CA ASP A 235 21.81 -2.67 16.32
C ASP A 235 21.19 -3.79 17.18
N LEU A 236 19.90 -4.05 16.96
CA LEU A 236 19.11 -5.02 17.73
C LEU A 236 19.65 -6.46 17.61
N THR A 237 20.48 -6.75 16.61
CA THR A 237 21.05 -8.10 16.40
C THR A 237 22.33 -8.35 17.19
N LYS A 238 22.89 -7.30 17.80
CA LYS A 238 24.16 -7.38 18.52
C LYS A 238 23.95 -7.44 20.02
N ARG A 239 24.78 -8.28 20.65
CA ARG A 239 24.94 -8.35 22.10
C ARG A 239 25.99 -7.37 22.58
N LEU A 240 25.82 -6.90 23.80
CA LEU A 240 26.84 -6.14 24.52
C LEU A 240 27.89 -7.08 25.12
N PRO A 241 29.11 -6.59 25.44
CA PRO A 241 30.10 -7.39 26.15
C PRO A 241 29.54 -7.91 27.49
N ALA A 242 29.76 -9.19 27.76
CA ALA A 242 29.26 -9.90 28.94
C ALA A 242 27.72 -9.95 29.11
N GLU A 243 26.96 -9.68 28.05
CA GLU A 243 25.50 -9.79 28.05
C GLU A 243 25.05 -11.23 27.76
N ASP A 244 24.35 -11.84 28.73
CA ASP A 244 23.73 -13.14 28.55
C ASP A 244 22.43 -13.06 27.70
N ASP A 245 21.82 -14.21 27.42
CA ASP A 245 20.63 -14.33 26.59
C ASP A 245 19.42 -13.58 27.16
N GLU A 246 19.22 -13.66 28.47
CA GLU A 246 18.09 -13.03 29.13
C GLU A 246 18.21 -11.51 29.10
N ALA A 247 19.38 -10.98 29.47
CA ALA A 247 19.69 -9.56 29.44
C ALA A 247 19.58 -8.99 28.02
N TYR A 248 20.08 -9.72 27.01
CA TYR A 248 19.94 -9.35 25.61
C TYR A 248 18.47 -9.19 25.21
N LEU A 249 17.65 -10.23 25.45
CA LEU A 249 16.23 -10.22 25.10
C LEU A 249 15.46 -9.12 25.85
N GLN A 250 15.76 -8.90 27.13
CA GLN A 250 15.15 -7.82 27.92
C GLN A 250 15.51 -6.44 27.34
N ARG A 251 16.78 -6.20 26.98
CA ARG A 251 17.22 -4.93 26.39
C ARG A 251 16.53 -4.66 25.06
N ILE A 252 16.52 -5.61 24.12
CA ILE A 252 15.89 -5.38 22.81
C ILE A 252 14.35 -5.31 22.93
N THR A 253 13.74 -6.03 23.89
CA THR A 253 12.31 -5.86 24.19
C THR A 253 12.01 -4.43 24.64
N ARG A 254 12.85 -3.86 25.51
CA ARG A 254 12.71 -2.46 25.93
C ARG A 254 12.83 -1.49 24.76
N GLU A 255 13.79 -1.70 23.87
CA GLU A 255 13.96 -0.88 22.67
C GLU A 255 12.74 -0.92 21.75
N ILE A 256 12.18 -2.11 21.50
CA ILE A 256 11.10 -2.34 20.55
C ILE A 256 9.74 -1.91 21.13
N LYS A 257 9.42 -2.40 22.34
CA LYS A 257 8.12 -2.16 22.98
C LYS A 257 8.06 -0.75 23.57
N GLY A 258 9.14 -0.31 24.20
CA GLY A 258 9.16 1.00 24.85
C GLY A 258 9.08 2.16 23.85
N SER A 259 9.70 2.03 22.67
CA SER A 259 9.55 3.04 21.62
C SER A 259 8.11 3.18 21.13
N LYS A 260 7.40 2.05 20.96
CA LYS A 260 5.97 2.02 20.65
C LYS A 260 5.14 2.70 21.72
N GLU A 261 5.33 2.33 22.98
CA GLU A 261 4.59 2.92 24.11
C GLU A 261 4.82 4.43 24.22
N ILE A 262 6.05 4.89 23.99
CA ILE A 262 6.39 6.33 23.97
C ILE A 262 5.67 7.02 22.82
N LEU A 263 5.73 6.48 21.59
CA LEU A 263 5.08 7.09 20.43
C LEU A 263 3.55 7.13 20.59
N ASP A 264 2.94 6.01 21.03
CA ASP A 264 1.50 5.88 21.22
C ASP A 264 1.01 6.88 22.29
N GLY A 265 1.72 7.00 23.42
CA GLY A 265 1.39 7.94 24.48
C GLY A 265 1.68 9.40 24.12
N LYS A 266 2.78 9.67 23.40
CA LYS A 266 3.13 11.04 23.02
C LYS A 266 2.26 11.56 21.91
N LEU A 267 1.88 10.75 20.93
CA LEU A 267 1.19 11.21 19.72
C LEU A 267 -0.27 10.79 19.67
N GLU A 268 -0.80 10.09 20.68
CA GLU A 268 -2.18 9.60 20.72
C GLU A 268 -2.50 8.81 19.45
N GLN A 269 -1.75 7.72 19.26
CA GLN A 269 -1.84 6.89 18.07
C GLN A 269 -1.65 5.41 18.40
N LYS A 270 -1.76 4.58 17.37
CA LYS A 270 -1.39 3.17 17.42
C LYS A 270 -0.27 2.92 16.42
N THR A 271 0.95 2.79 16.92
CA THR A 271 2.16 2.63 16.09
C THR A 271 2.28 1.19 15.61
N ASP A 272 1.91 0.91 14.37
CA ASP A 272 1.92 -0.45 13.80
C ASP A 272 3.12 -0.71 12.87
N THR A 273 4.01 0.28 12.68
CA THR A 273 5.16 0.20 11.76
C THR A 273 6.50 0.41 12.49
N LEU A 274 7.53 -0.35 12.08
CA LEU A 274 8.90 -0.24 12.60
C LEU A 274 9.93 -0.31 11.47
N ALA A 275 10.92 0.60 11.49
CA ALA A 275 12.15 0.46 10.72
C ALA A 275 13.23 -0.15 11.61
N PHE A 276 13.86 -1.23 11.13
CA PHE A 276 14.97 -1.84 11.85
C PHE A 276 16.20 -0.92 11.74
N PRO A 277 16.84 -0.49 12.84
CA PRO A 277 18.09 0.25 12.78
C PRO A 277 19.12 -0.49 11.92
N TYR A 278 19.76 0.25 11.00
CA TYR A 278 20.70 -0.30 10.00
C TYR A 278 20.08 -1.35 9.05
N GLY A 279 18.75 -1.50 9.06
CA GLY A 279 17.99 -2.52 8.34
C GLY A 279 18.27 -3.96 8.78
N LYS A 280 18.76 -4.17 10.00
CA LYS A 280 19.15 -5.49 10.50
C LYS A 280 18.12 -6.09 11.45
N PHE A 281 17.84 -7.37 11.25
CA PHE A 281 17.00 -8.17 12.12
C PHE A 281 17.47 -9.64 12.10
N ASN A 282 17.06 -10.39 13.12
CA ASN A 282 17.21 -11.84 13.20
C ASN A 282 15.88 -12.44 13.70
N LYS A 283 15.83 -13.76 13.92
CA LYS A 283 14.60 -14.42 14.39
C LYS A 283 14.08 -13.85 15.72
N ASP A 284 14.96 -13.65 16.70
CA ASP A 284 14.58 -13.14 18.02
C ASP A 284 13.97 -11.73 17.93
N VAL A 285 14.58 -10.86 17.12
CA VAL A 285 14.09 -9.51 16.86
C VAL A 285 12.71 -9.56 16.18
N LEU A 286 12.53 -10.39 15.15
CA LEU A 286 11.23 -10.53 14.48
C LEU A 286 10.14 -11.06 15.42
N ASP A 287 10.47 -12.07 16.23
CA ASP A 287 9.54 -12.64 17.21
C ASP A 287 9.11 -11.60 18.25
N LEU A 288 10.03 -10.72 18.69
CA LEU A 288 9.72 -9.63 19.62
C LEU A 288 8.93 -8.48 18.98
N VAL A 289 9.26 -8.10 17.74
CA VAL A 289 8.49 -7.10 16.96
C VAL A 289 7.05 -7.56 16.76
N SER A 290 6.85 -8.83 16.39
CA SER A 290 5.53 -9.44 16.28
C SER A 290 4.79 -9.46 17.62
N LYS A 291 5.44 -9.90 18.71
CA LYS A 291 4.86 -9.89 20.07
C LYS A 291 4.49 -8.50 20.58
N ALA A 292 5.24 -7.47 20.18
CA ALA A 292 4.97 -6.08 20.52
C ALA A 292 3.78 -5.48 19.72
N GLY A 293 3.26 -6.22 18.74
CA GLY A 293 2.08 -5.84 17.96
C GLY A 293 2.38 -4.97 16.75
N TYR A 294 3.64 -4.84 16.33
CA TYR A 294 3.96 -4.25 15.03
C TYR A 294 3.45 -5.15 13.91
N ARG A 295 2.92 -4.54 12.86
CA ARG A 295 2.36 -5.21 11.68
C ARG A 295 3.21 -5.02 10.44
N VAL A 296 4.05 -3.97 10.42
CA VAL A 296 4.98 -3.69 9.34
C VAL A 296 6.39 -3.52 9.89
N GLY A 297 7.35 -4.21 9.29
CA GLY A 297 8.77 -4.09 9.54
C GLY A 297 9.50 -3.78 8.24
N VAL A 298 10.31 -2.72 8.22
CA VAL A 298 11.06 -2.31 7.03
C VAL A 298 12.57 -2.40 7.24
N SER A 299 13.26 -2.97 6.26
CA SER A 299 14.73 -3.10 6.23
C SER A 299 15.35 -2.07 5.29
N VAL A 300 16.64 -2.21 4.95
CA VAL A 300 17.30 -1.44 3.88
C VAL A 300 17.72 -2.31 2.70
N LYS A 301 17.18 -3.53 2.60
CA LYS A 301 17.40 -4.42 1.45
C LYS A 301 16.69 -3.83 0.23
N ARG A 302 17.44 -3.51 -0.82
CA ARG A 302 16.91 -2.96 -2.07
C ARG A 302 15.91 -3.93 -2.72
N GLY A 303 14.81 -3.39 -3.24
CA GLY A 303 13.80 -4.12 -4.01
C GLY A 303 12.39 -3.54 -3.84
N GLY A 304 11.49 -3.91 -4.75
CA GLY A 304 10.06 -3.63 -4.61
C GLY A 304 9.36 -4.70 -3.79
N ASN A 305 8.15 -4.38 -3.31
CA ASN A 305 7.33 -5.24 -2.46
C ASN A 305 6.06 -5.64 -3.22
N PRO A 306 5.96 -6.88 -3.73
CA PRO A 306 4.72 -7.40 -4.31
C PRO A 306 3.70 -7.74 -3.23
N LEU A 307 2.47 -8.10 -3.64
CA LEU A 307 1.38 -8.53 -2.76
C LEU A 307 1.82 -9.58 -1.71
N PHE A 308 2.63 -10.54 -2.13
CA PHE A 308 3.08 -11.67 -1.32
C PHE A 308 4.37 -11.38 -0.53
N ALA A 309 4.77 -10.11 -0.41
CA ALA A 309 5.87 -9.72 0.48
C ALA A 309 5.45 -9.93 1.95
N ASP A 310 6.39 -10.40 2.78
CA ASP A 310 6.18 -10.47 4.23
C ASP A 310 6.12 -9.05 4.82
N PRO A 311 4.99 -8.63 5.43
CA PRO A 311 4.84 -7.29 6.00
C PRO A 311 5.89 -6.95 7.06
N LEU A 312 6.45 -7.93 7.78
CA LEU A 312 7.49 -7.69 8.80
C LEU A 312 8.91 -7.58 8.21
N GLN A 313 9.08 -7.80 6.92
CA GLN A 313 10.39 -7.84 6.25
C GLN A 313 10.39 -7.08 4.92
N LEU A 314 9.66 -5.97 4.85
CA LEU A 314 9.59 -5.16 3.64
C LEU A 314 10.97 -4.59 3.26
N ARG A 315 11.17 -4.52 1.95
CA ARG A 315 12.38 -4.03 1.30
C ARG A 315 12.29 -2.53 1.10
N ARG A 316 13.41 -1.83 1.32
CA ARG A 316 13.54 -0.40 1.03
C ARG A 316 14.78 -0.10 0.23
N THR A 317 14.69 0.88 -0.65
CA THR A 317 15.83 1.42 -1.40
C THR A 317 16.27 2.72 -0.74
N GLN A 318 17.46 2.71 -0.16
CA GLN A 318 18.08 3.93 0.36
C GLN A 318 18.46 4.86 -0.78
N ILE A 319 18.09 6.13 -0.66
CA ILE A 319 18.46 7.17 -1.63
C ILE A 319 19.78 7.81 -1.17
N LEU A 320 20.89 7.15 -1.54
CA LEU A 320 22.24 7.53 -1.14
C LEU A 320 23.00 8.34 -2.21
N LYS A 321 22.54 8.26 -3.45
CA LYS A 321 23.14 8.99 -4.58
C LYS A 321 22.26 10.20 -4.89
N ALA A 322 22.89 11.37 -4.95
CA ALA A 322 22.21 12.63 -5.18
C ALA A 322 22.01 12.89 -6.69
N ASP A 323 21.37 11.98 -7.41
CA ASP A 323 21.05 12.13 -8.83
C ASP A 323 19.69 11.53 -9.23
N MET A 324 19.10 12.09 -10.30
CA MET A 324 17.77 11.69 -10.80
C MET A 324 17.78 10.34 -11.52
N GLU A 325 18.90 9.92 -12.10
CA GLU A 325 19.01 8.63 -12.80
C GLU A 325 18.85 7.46 -11.81
N SER A 326 19.59 7.52 -10.70
CA SER A 326 19.51 6.57 -9.59
C SER A 326 18.12 6.56 -8.96
N PHE A 327 17.49 7.74 -8.82
CA PHE A 327 16.13 7.87 -8.31
C PHE A 327 15.09 7.17 -9.21
N THR A 328 15.08 7.49 -10.50
CA THR A 328 14.13 6.90 -11.46
C THR A 328 14.30 5.39 -11.59
N GLY A 329 15.54 4.88 -11.52
CA GLY A 329 15.81 3.44 -11.44
C GLY A 329 15.36 2.76 -10.14
N SER A 330 14.97 3.52 -9.11
CA SER A 330 14.55 3.01 -7.79
C SER A 330 13.04 2.99 -7.59
N ILE A 331 12.27 3.55 -8.52
CA ILE A 331 10.80 3.66 -8.45
C ILE A 331 10.08 2.74 -9.45
N LYS A 332 10.71 1.65 -9.89
CA LYS A 332 10.04 0.64 -10.73
C LYS A 332 8.86 0.03 -9.97
N THR A 333 7.67 0.06 -10.56
CA THR A 333 6.43 -0.44 -9.95
C THR A 333 5.89 -1.74 -10.55
N PHE A 334 6.62 -2.33 -11.50
CA PHE A 334 6.23 -3.57 -12.14
C PHE A 334 7.44 -4.48 -12.31
N GLN A 335 7.24 -5.76 -12.05
CA GLN A 335 8.19 -6.83 -12.31
C GLN A 335 7.63 -7.69 -13.42
N GLU A 336 8.31 -7.71 -14.56
CA GLU A 336 7.96 -8.57 -15.68
C GLU A 336 8.09 -10.05 -15.28
N ALA A 337 7.19 -10.87 -15.81
CA ALA A 337 7.27 -12.32 -15.70
C ALA A 337 8.57 -12.80 -16.34
N LEU A 338 9.21 -13.78 -15.71
CA LEU A 338 10.36 -14.46 -16.30
C LEU A 338 9.86 -15.31 -17.47
N LEU A 339 9.74 -14.69 -18.65
CA LEU A 339 9.46 -15.39 -19.90
C LEU A 339 10.73 -16.15 -20.31
N GLY A 340 10.90 -17.36 -19.78
CA GLY A 340 11.89 -18.31 -20.30
C GLY A 340 12.70 -19.06 -19.26
N GLU A 341 12.06 -19.98 -18.54
CA GLU A 341 12.50 -21.37 -18.56
C GLU A 341 11.23 -22.21 -18.67
N LYS A 342 11.13 -23.03 -19.72
CA LYS A 342 10.08 -24.04 -19.80
C LYS A 342 10.19 -24.91 -18.55
N LEU A 343 9.09 -25.05 -17.82
CA LEU A 343 8.94 -26.04 -16.76
C LEU A 343 9.32 -27.44 -17.24
#